data_AF-A0A924EZQ6-F1
#
_entry.id   AF-A0A924EZQ6-F1
#
_cell.length_a   1.000
_cell.length_b   1.000
_cell.length_c   1.000
_cell.angle_alpha   90.00
_cell.angle_beta   90.00
_cell.angle_gamma   90.00
#
_symmetry.space_group_name_H-M   'P 1'
#
loop_
_entity.id
_entity.type
_entity.pdbx_description
1 polymer ?
#
loop_
_entity_poly.entity_id
_entity_poly.type
_entity_poly.pdbx_seq_one_letter_code
_entity_poly.pdbx_strand_id
1 'polypeptide(L)'
;MSVSVVPETSLLAVGDTVRLVASPRDAGGLLLSGRVVTWASDATGVATVAATGVVRGVTPGLVRITATSESRTGSATISIR
;
A
#
# COMPACT_ATOMS: atom_id res chain seq x y z
N MET A 1 -18.32 -3.60 -0.43
CA MET A 1 -17.18 -3.07 -1.23
C MET A 1 -16.05 -2.70 -0.28
N SER A 2 -14.87 -3.26 -0.49
CA SER A 2 -13.68 -3.07 0.35
C SER A 2 -12.41 -3.18 -0.48
N VAL A 3 -11.27 -2.75 0.08
CA VAL A 3 -9.93 -2.98 -0.50
C VAL A 3 -9.05 -3.54 0.61
N SER A 4 -8.50 -4.73 0.41
CA SER A 4 -7.49 -5.31 1.32
C SER A 4 -6.09 -5.10 0.74
N VAL A 5 -5.11 -4.76 1.59
CA VAL A 5 -3.71 -4.59 1.19
C VAL A 5 -2.85 -5.64 1.90
N VAL A 6 -2.01 -6.35 1.14
CA VAL A 6 -1.12 -7.37 1.68
C VAL A 6 0.32 -7.11 1.24
N PRO A 7 1.32 -7.21 2.15
CA PRO A 7 1.14 -7.35 3.60
C PRO A 7 0.52 -6.10 4.25
N GLU A 8 -0.19 -6.29 5.37
CA GLU A 8 -0.75 -5.17 6.16
C GLU A 8 0.34 -4.44 6.95
N THR A 9 1.43 -5.13 7.30
CA THR A 9 2.61 -4.56 7.95
C THR A 9 3.90 -5.09 7.35
N SER A 10 4.94 -4.27 7.33
CA SER A 10 6.27 -4.70 6.90
C SER A 10 7.37 -3.92 7.63
N LEU A 11 8.54 -4.55 7.75
CA LEU A 11 9.74 -3.95 8.31
C LEU A 11 10.84 -3.97 7.25
N LEU A 12 11.36 -2.79 6.90
CA LEU A 12 12.40 -2.62 5.88
C LEU A 12 13.61 -1.89 6.46
N ALA A 13 14.79 -2.13 5.88
CA ALA A 13 15.91 -1.23 6.05
C ALA A 13 15.81 -0.06 5.06
N VAL A 14 16.51 1.05 5.34
CA VAL A 14 16.66 2.15 4.37
C VAL A 14 17.21 1.63 3.04
N GLY A 15 16.55 1.97 1.94
CA GLY A 15 16.91 1.54 0.59
C GLY A 15 16.22 0.27 0.10
N ASP A 16 15.70 -0.56 1.02
CA ASP A 16 14.96 -1.78 0.68
C ASP A 16 13.58 -1.47 0.09
N THR A 17 12.98 -2.50 -0.51
CA THR A 17 11.65 -2.42 -1.10
C THR A 17 10.75 -3.57 -0.64
N VAL A 18 9.45 -3.29 -0.54
CA VAL A 18 8.40 -4.32 -0.42
C VAL A 18 7.36 -4.11 -1.50
N ARG A 19 6.78 -5.20 -2.00
CA ARG A 19 5.62 -5.13 -2.88
C ARG A 19 4.34 -5.30 -2.07
N LEU A 20 3.46 -4.31 -2.17
CA LEU A 20 2.10 -4.40 -1.68
C LEU A 20 1.16 -4.82 -2.80
N VAL A 21 0.15 -5.62 -2.46
CA VAL A 21 -0.91 -6.05 -3.36
C VAL A 21 -2.24 -5.59 -2.79
N ALA A 22 -2.95 -4.76 -3.55
CA ALA A 22 -4.32 -4.35 -3.24
C ALA A 22 -5.32 -5.27 -3.94
N SER A 23 -6.33 -5.75 -3.22
CA SER A 23 -7.40 -6.60 -3.74
C SER A 23 -8.77 -5.97 -3.46
N PRO A 24 -9.31 -5.18 -4.42
CA PRO A 24 -10.65 -4.64 -4.32
C PRO A 24 -11.71 -5.73 -4.40
N ARG A 25 -12.77 -5.62 -3.60
CA ARG A 25 -13.92 -6.54 -3.56
C ARG A 25 -15.22 -5.78 -3.60
N ASP A 26 -16.25 -6.37 -4.21
CA ASP A 26 -17.59 -5.80 -4.28
C ASP A 26 -18.37 -5.94 -2.95
N ALA A 27 -19.69 -5.74 -2.97
CA ALA A 27 -20.53 -5.95 -1.79
C ALA A 27 -20.77 -7.43 -1.44
N GLY A 28 -20.67 -8.32 -2.44
CA GLY A 28 -20.78 -9.77 -2.27
C GLY A 28 -19.45 -10.46 -1.91
N GLY A 29 -18.35 -9.71 -1.85
CA GLY A 29 -17.02 -10.22 -1.52
C GLY A 29 -16.23 -10.75 -2.72
N LEU A 30 -16.77 -10.63 -3.94
CA LEU A 30 -16.10 -11.06 -5.17
C LEU A 30 -14.93 -10.12 -5.48
N LEU A 31 -13.80 -10.69 -5.89
CA LEU A 31 -12.64 -9.93 -6.33
C LEU A 31 -12.96 -9.17 -7.62
N LEU A 32 -12.62 -7.89 -7.63
CA LEU A 32 -12.73 -7.04 -8.81
C LEU A 32 -11.37 -6.95 -9.49
N SER A 33 -11.23 -7.62 -10.64
CA SER A 33 -10.05 -7.53 -11.50
C SER A 33 -10.15 -6.34 -12.45
N GLY A 34 -9.00 -5.87 -12.97
CA GLY A 34 -8.92 -4.78 -13.94
C GLY A 34 -9.26 -3.39 -13.39
N ARG A 35 -9.43 -3.25 -12.06
CA ARG A 35 -9.67 -1.95 -11.41
C ARG A 35 -8.36 -1.21 -11.21
N VAL A 36 -8.39 0.09 -11.49
CA VAL A 36 -7.26 0.98 -11.23
C VAL A 36 -7.14 1.16 -9.71
N VAL A 37 -5.94 0.89 -9.20
CA VAL A 37 -5.58 1.18 -7.82
C VAL A 37 -4.58 2.33 -7.81
N THR A 38 -4.91 3.39 -7.08
CA THR A 38 -3.98 4.49 -6.79
C THR A 38 -3.34 4.28 -5.43
N TRP A 39 -2.07 4.62 -5.31
CA TRP A 39 -1.29 4.47 -4.09
C TRP A 39 -0.83 5.82 -3.57
N ALA A 40 -0.83 5.99 -2.25
CA ALA A 40 -0.31 7.18 -1.60
C ALA A 40 0.49 6.81 -0.34
N SER A 41 1.53 7.58 -0.06
CA SER A 41 2.29 7.54 1.18
C SER A 41 1.97 8.80 1.98
N ASP A 42 1.72 8.67 3.29
CA ASP A 42 1.52 9.84 4.16
C ASP A 42 2.83 10.49 4.62
N ALA A 43 3.97 9.85 4.39
CA ALA A 43 5.30 10.37 4.68
C ALA A 43 6.31 9.99 3.57
N THR A 44 6.27 10.71 2.45
CA THR A 44 7.13 10.44 1.28
C THR A 44 8.63 10.58 1.55
N GLY A 45 9.02 11.33 2.59
CA GLY A 45 10.41 11.39 3.08
C GLY A 45 10.86 10.14 3.85
N VAL A 46 9.94 9.33 4.36
CA VAL A 46 10.19 8.06 5.07
C VAL A 46 10.12 6.88 4.10
N ALA A 47 9.06 6.80 3.30
CA ALA A 47 8.98 5.85 2.18
C ALA A 47 8.14 6.39 1.03
N THR A 48 8.53 6.00 -0.19
CA THR A 48 7.79 6.28 -1.42
C THR A 48 7.06 5.04 -1.91
N VAL A 49 5.96 5.20 -2.65
CA VAL A 49 5.22 4.09 -3.25
C VAL A 49 4.99 4.38 -4.74
N ALA A 50 5.29 3.40 -5.59
CA ALA A 50 5.03 3.46 -7.02
C ALA A 50 3.57 3.05 -7.33
N ALA A 51 3.08 3.42 -8.52
CA ALA A 51 1.75 3.01 -8.99
C ALA A 51 1.56 1.47 -9.07
N THR A 52 2.65 0.72 -9.16
CA THR A 52 2.67 -0.75 -9.14
C THR A 52 2.52 -1.36 -7.74
N GLY A 53 2.44 -0.54 -6.69
CA GLY A 53 2.38 -0.98 -5.29
C GLY A 53 3.75 -1.31 -4.68
N VAL A 54 4.85 -0.98 -5.35
CA VAL A 54 6.20 -1.15 -4.80
C VAL A 54 6.53 0.03 -3.88
N VAL A 55 6.79 -0.25 -2.61
CA VAL A 55 7.20 0.72 -1.59
C VAL A 55 8.71 0.65 -1.42
N ARG A 56 9.37 1.80 -1.34
CA ARG A 56 10.81 1.93 -1.08
C ARG A 56 11.07 2.77 0.16
N GLY A 57 11.88 2.23 1.08
CA GLY A 57 12.35 2.94 2.27
C GLY A 57 13.37 4.02 1.93
N VAL A 58 13.21 5.20 2.54
CA VAL A 58 14.05 6.39 2.29
C VAL A 58 14.77 6.83 3.56
N THR A 59 14.05 6.98 4.68
CA THR A 59 14.63 7.31 5.99
C THR A 59 13.96 6.48 7.09
N PRO A 60 14.61 6.25 8.24
CA PRO A 60 13.99 5.55 9.37
C PRO A 60 12.74 6.27 9.85
N GLY A 61 11.69 5.49 10.15
CA GLY A 61 10.41 6.03 10.56
C GLY A 61 9.24 5.08 10.28
N LEU A 62 8.06 5.48 10.70
CA LEU A 62 6.81 4.77 10.45
C LEU A 62 6.02 5.51 9.38
N VAL A 63 5.50 4.79 8.39
CA VAL A 63 4.73 5.36 7.27
C VAL A 63 3.54 4.48 6.94
N ARG A 64 2.41 5.09 6.60
CA ARG A 64 1.22 4.39 6.14
C ARG A 64 1.05 4.59 4.64
N ILE A 65 0.90 3.47 3.96
CA ILE A 65 0.66 3.39 2.53
C ILE A 65 -0.81 3.05 2.29
N THR A 66 -1.52 3.90 1.55
CA THR A 66 -2.95 3.75 1.26
C THR A 66 -3.15 3.37 -0.19
N ALA A 67 -3.87 2.28 -0.44
CA ALA A 67 -4.39 1.88 -1.74
C ALA A 67 -5.84 2.35 -1.88
N THR A 68 -6.18 3.04 -2.96
CA THR A 68 -7.55 3.47 -3.26
C THR A 68 -7.99 2.86 -4.57
N SER A 69 -9.17 2.24 -4.58
CA SER A 69 -9.85 1.79 -5.79
C SER A 69 -11.24 2.40 -5.77
N GLU A 70 -11.55 3.21 -6.78
CA GLU A 70 -12.79 3.98 -6.86
C GLU A 70 -12.99 4.87 -5.60
N SER A 71 -13.91 4.53 -4.71
CA SER A 71 -14.18 5.25 -3.44
C SER A 71 -13.80 4.45 -2.19
N ARG A 72 -13.10 3.33 -2.35
CA ARG A 72 -12.74 2.42 -1.26
C ARG A 72 -11.24 2.39 -1.06
N THR A 73 -10.84 2.32 0.19
CA THR A 73 -9.43 2.36 0.60
C THR A 73 -9.06 1.13 1.42
N GLY A 74 -7.81 0.71 1.27
CA GLY A 74 -7.11 -0.20 2.19
C GLY A 74 -5.74 0.37 2.50
N SER A 75 -5.09 -0.08 3.56
CA SER A 75 -3.79 0.48 3.97
C SER A 75 -2.83 -0.58 4.50
N ALA A 76 -1.55 -0.29 4.39
CA ALA A 76 -0.47 -1.01 5.06
C ALA A 76 0.42 -0.05 5.85
N THR A 77 0.98 -0.53 6.96
CA THR A 77 1.91 0.23 7.81
C THR A 77 3.32 -0.32 7.63
N ILE A 78 4.25 0.52 7.21
CA ILE A 78 5.63 0.15 6.94
C ILE A 78 6.52 0.83 7.97
N SER A 79 7.36 0.05 8.63
CA SER A 79 8.41 0.55 9.53
C SER A 79 9.75 0.48 8.81
N ILE A 80 10.48 1.58 8.81
CA ILE A 80 11.81 1.70 8.24
C ILE A 80 12.80 1.88 9.38
N ARG A 81 13.88 1.10 9.39
CA ARG A 81 14.94 1.16 10.39
C ARG A 81 16.33 1.27 9.78
#